data_AF-A0XXB2-F1
#
_entry.id   AF-A0XXB2-F1
#
_cell.length_a   1.000
_cell.length_b   1.000
_cell.length_c   1.000
_cell.angle_alpha   90.00
_cell.angle_beta   90.00
_cell.angle_gamma   90.00
#
_symmetry.space_group_name_H-M   'P 1'
#
loop_
_entity.id
_entity.type
_entity.pdbx_description
1 polymer ?
#
loop_
_entity_poly.entity_id
_entity_poly.type
_entity_poly.pdbx_seq_one_letter_code
_entity_poly.pdbx_strand_id
1 'polypeptide(L)'
;MLRQSLAFLSFLILAGCAQVPESKVDERDPLQSINRPLYDFNMDVLDAYILRPAAVGYVAVTPVPVRQSIVHFTDNLTAPVDMVNAGLQGKPGNASVSLARFLVNSTVGIFGILMSLVLLV
;
A
#
# COMPACT_ATOMS: atom_id res chain seq x y z
N MET A 1 36.18 17.20 0.31
CA MET A 1 34.78 16.75 0.11
C MET A 1 34.68 15.77 -1.07
N LEU A 2 35.15 16.13 -2.28
CA LEU A 2 35.12 15.25 -3.47
C LEU A 2 35.74 13.85 -3.28
N ARG A 3 36.83 13.75 -2.51
CA ARG A 3 37.56 12.50 -2.24
C ARG A 3 36.77 11.52 -1.34
N GLN A 4 35.93 12.04 -0.44
CA GLN A 4 35.05 11.22 0.41
C GLN A 4 33.82 10.75 -0.37
N SER A 5 33.29 11.59 -1.27
CA SER A 5 32.20 11.23 -2.18
C SER A 5 32.59 10.11 -3.14
N LEU A 6 33.82 10.13 -3.67
CA LEU A 6 34.38 9.07 -4.52
C LEU A 6 34.53 7.74 -3.78
N ALA A 7 34.97 7.77 -2.51
CA ALA A 7 35.09 6.57 -1.68
C ALA A 7 33.72 5.96 -1.33
N PHE A 8 32.72 6.80 -1.07
CA PHE A 8 31.35 6.35 -0.83
C PHE A 8 30.73 5.72 -2.08
N LEU A 9 30.97 6.32 -3.25
CA LEU A 9 30.51 5.80 -4.54
C LEU A 9 31.18 4.47 -4.90
N SER A 10 32.48 4.30 -4.62
CA SER A 10 33.16 3.01 -4.85
C SER A 10 32.64 1.92 -3.93
N PHE A 11 32.36 2.25 -2.66
CA PHE A 11 31.78 1.29 -1.71
C PHE A 11 30.37 0.84 -2.13
N LEU A 12 29.57 1.75 -2.71
CA LEU A 12 28.26 1.44 -3.27
C LEU A 12 28.35 0.47 -4.46
N ILE A 13 29.34 0.64 -5.34
CA ILE A 13 29.52 -0.20 -6.53
C ILE A 13 29.97 -1.63 -6.15
N LEU A 14 30.79 -1.78 -5.10
CA LEU A 14 31.26 -3.09 -4.63
C LEU A 14 30.19 -3.93 -3.90
N ALA A 15 29.09 -3.31 -3.44
CA ALA A 15 27.98 -4.02 -2.77
C ALA A 15 27.06 -4.78 -3.75
N GLY A 16 27.24 -4.62 -5.07
CA GLY A 16 26.35 -5.18 -6.09
C GLY A 16 26.41 -6.69 -6.33
N CYS A 17 27.40 -7.40 -5.78
CA CYS A 17 27.53 -8.86 -5.95
C CYS A 17 26.77 -9.62 -4.84
N ALA A 18 25.45 -9.47 -4.78
CA ALA A 18 24.58 -10.29 -3.95
C ALA A 18 23.99 -11.44 -4.78
N GLN A 19 24.66 -12.60 -4.81
CA GLN A 19 24.16 -13.79 -5.50
C GLN A 19 23.31 -14.65 -4.55
N VAL A 20 22.11 -15.04 -4.99
CA VAL A 20 21.24 -15.97 -4.25
C VAL A 20 21.88 -17.36 -4.27
N PRO A 21 22.01 -18.07 -3.14
CA PRO A 21 22.49 -19.44 -3.12
C PRO A 21 21.61 -20.33 -4.01
N GLU A 22 22.23 -21.19 -4.82
CA GLU A 22 21.54 -22.04 -5.81
C GLU A 22 20.43 -22.91 -5.18
N SER A 23 20.60 -23.32 -3.93
CA SER A 23 19.60 -24.09 -3.17
C SER A 23 18.32 -23.34 -2.80
N LYS A 24 18.28 -22.02 -3.00
CA LYS A 24 17.14 -21.15 -2.64
C LYS A 24 16.57 -20.36 -3.82
N VAL A 25 17.00 -20.66 -5.05
CA VAL A 25 16.52 -19.97 -6.26
C VAL A 25 15.05 -20.35 -6.54
N ASP A 26 14.17 -19.35 -6.64
CA ASP A 26 12.80 -19.52 -7.14
C ASP A 26 12.73 -18.98 -8.57
N GLU A 27 12.56 -19.87 -9.56
CA GLU A 27 12.49 -19.51 -10.98
C GLU A 27 11.33 -18.57 -11.31
N ARG A 28 10.28 -18.54 -10.47
CA ARG A 28 9.13 -17.64 -10.64
C ARG A 28 9.43 -16.21 -10.18
N ASP A 29 10.54 -15.99 -9.45
CA ASP A 29 11.02 -14.68 -8.99
C ASP A 29 12.44 -14.40 -9.52
N PRO A 30 12.58 -14.00 -10.80
CA PRO A 30 13.88 -13.66 -11.38
C PRO A 30 14.61 -12.52 -10.66
N LEU A 31 13.89 -11.71 -9.86
CA LEU A 31 14.43 -10.56 -9.12
C LEU A 31 14.67 -10.87 -7.64
N GLN A 32 14.73 -12.14 -7.25
CA GLN A 32 14.89 -12.58 -5.86
C GLN A 32 16.13 -11.97 -5.17
N SER A 33 17.23 -11.79 -5.91
CA SER A 33 18.48 -11.18 -5.40
C SER A 33 18.29 -9.73 -4.93
N ILE A 34 17.27 -9.04 -5.43
CA ILE A 34 16.91 -7.67 -5.04
C ILE A 34 15.74 -7.70 -4.05
N ASN A 35 14.71 -8.50 -4.34
CA ASN A 35 13.48 -8.54 -3.56
C ASN A 35 13.71 -9.02 -2.12
N ARG A 36 14.56 -10.03 -1.90
CA ARG A 36 14.77 -10.60 -0.55
C ARG A 36 15.55 -9.65 0.36
N PRO A 37 16.71 -9.10 -0.03
CA PRO A 37 17.42 -8.15 0.84
C PRO A 37 16.60 -6.87 1.08
N LEU A 38 15.84 -6.40 0.08
CA LEU A 38 14.97 -5.24 0.25
C LEU A 38 13.80 -5.54 1.21
N TYR A 39 13.22 -6.73 1.13
CA TYR A 39 12.21 -7.18 2.08
C TYR A 39 12.77 -7.24 3.51
N ASP A 40 13.95 -7.82 3.69
CA ASP A 40 14.62 -7.89 4.99
C ASP A 40 14.88 -6.48 5.54
N PHE A 41 15.40 -5.56 4.72
CA PHE A 41 15.53 -4.15 5.11
C PHE A 41 14.19 -3.51 5.49
N ASN A 42 13.14 -3.74 4.69
CA ASN A 42 11.82 -3.17 4.95
C ASN A 42 11.23 -3.68 6.27
N MET A 43 11.45 -4.94 6.63
CA MET A 43 10.92 -5.54 7.85
C MET A 43 11.80 -5.23 9.07
N ASP A 44 13.10 -5.46 8.97
CA ASP A 44 14.00 -5.42 10.11
C ASP A 44 14.46 -4.00 10.45
N VAL A 45 14.45 -3.08 9.47
CA VAL A 45 14.88 -1.70 9.65
C VAL A 45 13.73 -0.73 9.50
N LEU A 46 13.08 -0.69 8.33
CA LEU A 46 12.07 0.33 8.05
C LEU A 46 10.82 0.17 8.94
N ASP A 47 10.27 -1.05 9.08
CA ASP A 47 9.12 -1.29 9.96
C ASP A 47 9.50 -1.07 11.42
N ALA A 48 10.56 -1.74 11.89
CA ALA A 48 10.96 -1.74 13.29
C ALA A 48 11.22 -0.33 13.85
N TYR A 49 11.91 0.54 13.08
CA TYR A 49 12.36 1.84 13.60
C TYR A 49 11.52 3.02 13.11
N ILE A 50 10.78 2.91 12.00
CA ILE A 50 10.08 4.04 11.40
C ILE A 50 8.57 3.78 11.30
N LEU A 51 8.15 2.78 10.53
CA LEU A 51 6.72 2.60 10.21
C LEU A 51 5.90 2.15 11.41
N ARG A 52 6.37 1.17 12.19
CA ARG A 52 5.65 0.68 13.37
C ARG A 52 5.55 1.72 14.47
N PRO A 53 6.63 2.42 14.88
CA PRO A 53 6.51 3.52 15.84
C PRO A 53 5.55 4.61 15.36
N ALA A 54 5.59 4.98 14.07
CA ALA A 54 4.65 5.96 13.49
C ALA A 54 3.20 5.45 13.53
N ALA A 55 2.95 4.19 13.19
CA ALA A 55 1.62 3.58 13.22
C ALA A 55 1.06 3.50 14.65
N VAL A 56 1.88 3.10 15.63
CA VAL A 56 1.49 3.09 17.05
C VAL A 56 1.18 4.52 17.53
N GLY A 57 2.02 5.49 17.17
CA GLY A 57 1.78 6.91 17.46
C GLY A 57 0.46 7.41 16.87
N TYR A 58 0.20 7.11 15.59
CA TYR A 58 -1.07 7.44 14.92
C TYR A 58 -2.27 6.84 15.62
N VAL A 59 -2.20 5.56 16.02
CA VAL A 59 -3.26 4.87 16.75
C VAL A 59 -3.49 5.46 18.13
N ALA A 60 -2.42 5.88 18.82
CA ALA A 60 -2.49 6.47 20.15
C ALA A 60 -3.16 7.87 20.13
N VAL A 61 -2.88 8.70 19.12
CA VAL A 61 -3.39 10.07 19.05
C VAL A 61 -4.70 10.22 18.28
N THR A 62 -5.04 9.26 17.41
CA THR A 62 -6.20 9.36 16.51
C THR A 62 -7.33 8.45 16.99
N PRO A 63 -8.48 9.00 17.41
CA PRO A 63 -9.64 8.22 17.83
C PRO A 63 -10.18 7.32 16.72
N VAL A 64 -10.79 6.20 17.12
CA VAL A 64 -11.36 5.20 16.20
C VAL A 64 -12.29 5.82 15.14
N PRO A 65 -13.23 6.74 15.46
CA PRO A 65 -14.12 7.31 14.45
C PRO A 65 -13.38 8.05 13.33
N VAL A 66 -12.33 8.82 13.68
CA VAL A 66 -11.53 9.56 12.69
C VAL A 66 -10.76 8.61 11.79
N ARG A 67 -10.16 7.55 12.35
CA ARG A 67 -9.45 6.53 11.55
C ARG A 67 -10.40 5.80 10.59
N GLN A 68 -11.59 5.46 11.06
CA GLN A 68 -12.62 4.82 10.24
C GLN A 68 -13.06 5.75 9.10
N SER A 69 -13.30 7.03 9.38
CA SER A 69 -13.64 8.02 8.36
C SER A 69 -12.58 8.13 7.25
N ILE A 70 -11.29 8.07 7.60
CA ILE A 70 -10.20 8.07 6.60
C ILE A 70 -10.27 6.82 5.72
N VAL A 71 -10.47 5.64 6.31
CA VAL A 71 -10.61 4.38 5.56
C VAL A 71 -11.80 4.45 4.60
N HIS A 72 -12.97 4.88 5.08
CA HIS A 72 -14.17 5.00 4.27
C HIS A 72 -14.00 5.99 3.12
N PHE A 73 -13.33 7.11 3.37
CA PHE A 73 -13.01 8.10 2.35
C PHE A 73 -12.10 7.50 1.28
N THR A 74 -11.02 6.82 1.65
CA THR A 74 -10.12 6.19 0.68
C THR A 74 -10.79 5.07 -0.10
N ASP A 75 -11.63 4.26 0.53
CA ASP A 75 -12.42 3.21 -0.15
C ASP A 75 -13.43 3.79 -1.14
N ASN A 76 -14.01 4.94 -0.82
CA ASN A 76 -14.91 5.65 -1.73
C ASN A 76 -14.14 6.17 -2.96
N LEU A 77 -12.90 6.64 -2.80
CA LEU A 77 -12.07 7.09 -3.91
C LEU A 77 -11.66 5.96 -4.86
N THR A 78 -11.56 4.72 -4.39
CA THR A 78 -11.25 3.57 -5.26
C THR A 78 -12.47 3.00 -5.97
N ALA A 79 -13.69 3.26 -5.48
CA ALA A 79 -14.92 2.73 -6.05
C ALA A 79 -15.14 3.00 -7.56
N PRO A 80 -14.77 4.17 -8.13
CA PRO A 80 -14.84 4.39 -9.58
C PRO A 80 -13.90 3.46 -10.37
N VAL A 81 -12.70 3.18 -9.84
CA VAL A 81 -11.75 2.25 -10.45
C VAL A 81 -12.33 0.85 -10.44
N ASP A 82 -12.95 0.44 -9.34
CA ASP A 82 -13.63 -0.86 -9.24
C ASP A 82 -14.81 -0.98 -10.20
N MET A 83 -15.58 0.09 -10.37
CA MET A 83 -16.67 0.15 -11.37
C MET A 83 -16.12 -0.07 -12.78
N VAL A 84 -15.08 0.66 -13.16
CA VAL A 84 -14.46 0.53 -14.50
C VAL A 84 -13.87 -0.87 -14.67
N ASN A 85 -13.13 -1.38 -13.70
CA ASN A 85 -12.56 -2.73 -13.75
C ASN A 85 -13.63 -3.82 -13.87
N ALA A 86 -14.72 -3.73 -13.11
CA ALA A 86 -15.84 -4.66 -13.20
C ALA A 86 -16.55 -4.56 -14.54
N GLY A 87 -16.72 -3.34 -15.08
CA GLY A 87 -17.25 -3.12 -16.42
C GLY A 87 -16.39 -3.76 -17.51
N LEU A 88 -15.08 -3.55 -17.47
CA LEU A 88 -14.11 -4.15 -18.40
C LEU A 88 -14.04 -5.67 -18.29
N GLN A 89 -14.28 -6.23 -17.09
CA GLN A 89 -14.36 -7.67 -16.86
C GLN A 89 -15.74 -8.27 -17.25
N GLY A 90 -16.68 -7.47 -17.76
CA GLY A 90 -18.02 -7.94 -18.15
C GLY A 90 -18.90 -8.31 -16.97
N LYS A 91 -18.70 -7.71 -15.79
CA LYS A 91 -19.45 -7.95 -14.55
C LYS A 91 -20.36 -6.76 -14.21
N PRO A 92 -21.48 -6.56 -14.93
CA PRO A 92 -22.32 -5.37 -14.80
C PRO A 92 -22.97 -5.22 -13.42
N GLY A 93 -23.30 -6.32 -12.74
CA GLY A 93 -23.83 -6.29 -11.38
C GLY A 93 -22.83 -5.74 -10.36
N ASN A 94 -21.55 -6.09 -10.50
CA ASN A 94 -20.50 -5.56 -9.63
C ASN A 94 -20.22 -4.09 -9.95
N ALA A 95 -20.23 -3.72 -11.23
CA ALA A 95 -20.04 -2.34 -11.65
C ALA A 95 -21.14 -1.42 -11.10
N SER A 96 -22.41 -1.84 -11.17
CA SER A 96 -23.54 -1.05 -10.64
C SER A 96 -23.50 -0.93 -9.12
N VAL A 97 -23.09 -1.97 -8.40
CA VAL A 97 -22.90 -1.92 -6.94
C VAL A 97 -21.79 -0.92 -6.56
N SER A 98 -20.64 -0.95 -7.25
CA SER A 98 -19.55 0.00 -7.00
C SER A 98 -19.97 1.44 -7.33
N LEU A 99 -20.72 1.65 -8.42
CA LEU A 99 -21.28 2.95 -8.77
C LEU A 99 -22.26 3.46 -7.71
N ALA A 100 -23.19 2.61 -7.27
CA ALA A 100 -24.17 2.97 -6.24
C ALA A 100 -23.48 3.34 -4.92
N ARG A 101 -22.47 2.55 -4.50
CA ARG A 101 -21.63 2.86 -3.34
C ARG A 101 -20.97 4.23 -3.47
N PHE A 102 -20.33 4.50 -4.61
CA PHE A 102 -19.67 5.77 -4.85
C PHE A 102 -20.63 6.96 -4.77
N LEU A 103 -21.79 6.85 -5.43
CA LEU A 103 -22.77 7.93 -5.46
C LEU A 103 -23.37 8.21 -4.08
N VAL A 104 -23.78 7.16 -3.35
CA VAL A 104 -24.38 7.31 -2.02
C VAL A 104 -23.34 7.82 -1.00
N ASN A 105 -22.14 7.25 -0.98
CA ASN A 105 -21.10 7.68 -0.05
C ASN A 105 -20.61 9.11 -0.37
N SER A 106 -20.55 9.48 -1.65
CA SER A 106 -20.10 10.82 -2.04
C SER A 106 -21.14 11.91 -1.75
N THR A 107 -22.42 11.60 -1.86
CA THR A 107 -23.52 12.55 -1.62
C THR A 107 -23.97 12.55 -0.16
N VAL A 108 -24.50 11.43 0.33
CA VAL A 108 -25.06 11.28 1.68
C VAL A 108 -23.94 11.08 2.71
N GLY A 109 -22.88 10.35 2.36
CA GLY A 109 -21.74 10.06 3.24
C GLY A 109 -20.70 11.18 3.36
N ILE A 110 -21.00 12.40 2.88
CA ILE A 110 -20.09 13.55 2.87
C ILE A 110 -18.72 13.16 2.26
N PHE A 111 -18.70 12.90 0.95
CA PHE A 111 -17.51 12.44 0.22
C PHE A 111 -16.93 11.07 0.68
N GLY A 112 -17.67 10.31 1.49
CA GLY A 112 -17.23 9.02 2.03
C GLY A 112 -16.61 9.11 3.42
N ILE A 113 -16.65 10.27 4.08
CA ILE A 113 -16.17 10.45 5.47
C ILE A 113 -17.10 9.72 6.46
N LEU A 114 -18.40 9.73 6.19
CA LEU A 114 -19.40 8.98 6.94
C LEU A 114 -19.75 7.72 6.15
N MET A 115 -19.64 6.56 6.80
CA MET A 115 -20.07 5.29 6.22
C MET A 115 -21.61 5.22 6.20
N SER A 116 -22.23 5.74 5.15
CA SER A 116 -23.69 5.78 5.02
C SER A 116 -24.32 4.47 4.53
N LEU A 117 -23.52 3.49 4.06
CA LEU A 117 -24.01 2.29 3.37
C LEU A 117 -23.72 0.96 4.11
N VAL A 118 -23.99 0.90 5.42
CA VAL A 118 -24.18 -0.38 6.16
C VAL A 118 -25.61 -0.48 6.74
N LEU A 119 -26.44 0.55 6.59
CA LEU A 119 -27.83 0.56 7.08
C LEU A 119 -28.87 0.00 6.09
N LEU A 120 -28.47 -0.42 4.88
CA LEU A 120 -29.40 -0.81 3.80
C LEU A 120 -29.07 -2.14 3.09
N VAL A 121 -28.06 -2.88 3.52
CA VAL A 121 -27.77 -4.26 3.06
C VAL A 121 -27.43 -5.13 4.25
#